data_AF-A0A950GWP1-F1
#
_entry.id   AF-A0A950GWP1-F1
#
_cell.length_a   1.000
_cell.length_b   1.000
_cell.length_c   1.000
_cell.angle_alpha   90.00
_cell.angle_beta   90.00
_cell.angle_gamma   90.00
#
_symmetry.space_group_name_H-M   'P 1'
#
loop_
_entity.id
_entity.type
_entity.pdbx_description
1 polymer ?
#
loop_
_entity_poly.entity_id
_entity_poly.type
_entity_poly.pdbx_seq_one_letter_code
_entity_poly.pdbx_strand_id
1 'polypeptide(L)'
;MGGPWLSVGKLIELFTAMGCVLSELPGTLIYKDGAPRKIRYLYSPEADDFVSLGDLDDGDRLPPSEVESWERRLGIQIPKGADN
;
A
#
# COMPACT_ATOMS: atom_id res chain seq x y z
N MET A 1 -22.93 3.14 -0.36
CA MET A 1 -22.23 2.59 0.82
C MET A 1 -20.75 2.89 0.63
N GLY A 2 -20.25 4.00 1.18
CA GLY A 2 -18.83 4.35 1.14
C GLY A 2 -18.18 3.83 2.42
N GLY A 3 -17.34 2.79 2.31
CA GLY A 3 -16.52 2.36 3.43
C GLY A 3 -15.58 3.49 3.89
N PRO A 4 -15.06 3.44 5.13
CA PRO A 4 -14.14 4.45 5.62
C PRO A 4 -12.93 4.53 4.68
N TRP A 5 -12.65 5.73 4.18
CA TRP A 5 -11.46 6.00 3.40
C TRP A 5 -10.25 5.75 4.29
N LEU A 6 -9.57 4.62 4.11
CA LEU A 6 -8.34 4.32 4.85
C LEU A 6 -7.19 5.10 4.21
N SER A 7 -6.46 5.84 5.04
CA SER A 7 -5.23 6.47 4.61
C SER A 7 -4.19 5.41 4.26
N VAL A 8 -3.29 5.71 3.34
CA VAL A 8 -2.21 4.84 2.89
C VAL A 8 -1.36 4.35 4.07
N GLY A 9 -1.00 5.24 5.00
CA GLY A 9 -0.25 4.85 6.20
C GLY A 9 -0.98 3.79 7.02
N LYS A 10 -2.31 3.92 7.15
CA LYS A 10 -3.12 2.93 7.88
C LYS A 10 -3.20 1.59 7.16
N LEU A 11 -3.28 1.61 5.82
CA LEU A 11 -3.24 0.41 5.00
C LEU A 11 -1.90 -0.30 5.12
N ILE A 12 -0.79 0.45 5.06
CA ILE A 12 0.56 -0.08 5.25
C ILE A 12 0.69 -0.77 6.61
N GLU A 13 0.24 -0.14 7.69
CA GLU A 13 0.22 -0.74 9.02
C GLU A 13 -0.56 -2.07 9.03
N LEU A 14 -1.75 -2.11 8.42
CA LEU A 14 -2.60 -3.30 8.37
C LEU A 14 -1.97 -4.43 7.55
N PHE A 15 -1.49 -4.15 6.34
CA PHE A 15 -0.82 -5.16 5.51
C PHE A 15 0.43 -5.69 6.20
N THR A 16 1.22 -4.82 6.85
CA THR A 16 2.41 -5.22 7.60
C THR A 16 2.06 -6.10 8.80
N ALA A 17 1.01 -5.77 9.55
CA ALA A 17 0.51 -6.59 10.66
C ALA A 17 0.02 -7.97 10.20
N MET A 18 -0.42 -8.08 8.95
CA MET A 18 -0.85 -9.33 8.31
C MET A 18 0.30 -10.11 7.65
N GLY A 19 1.55 -9.64 7.78
CA GLY A 19 2.74 -10.36 7.32
C GLY A 19 3.37 -9.82 6.02
N CYS A 20 2.87 -8.73 5.45
CA CYS A 20 3.59 -8.03 4.40
C CYS A 20 4.86 -7.37 4.94
N VAL A 21 5.83 -7.18 4.05
CA VAL A 21 7.05 -6.44 4.32
C VAL A 21 7.00 -5.12 3.57
N LEU A 22 7.04 -4.01 4.32
CA LEU A 22 7.30 -2.70 3.73
C LEU A 22 8.80 -2.60 3.44
N SER A 23 9.14 -2.31 2.19
CA SER A 23 10.53 -2.10 1.79
C SER A 23 10.66 -0.93 0.81
N GLU A 24 11.87 -0.45 0.67
CA GLU A 24 12.22 0.61 -0.26
C GLU A 24 13.08 0.01 -1.37
N LEU A 25 12.78 0.31 -2.63
CA LEU A 25 13.60 -0.18 -3.73
C LEU A 25 15.05 0.31 -3.55
N PRO A 26 16.06 -0.56 -3.74
CA PRO A 26 17.45 -0.16 -3.68
C PRO A 26 17.78 0.68 -4.92
N GLY A 27 17.47 1.98 -4.83
CA GLY A 27 17.59 2.90 -5.94
C GLY A 27 16.79 4.17 -5.69
N THR A 28 17.10 5.19 -6.48
CA THR A 28 16.37 6.46 -6.44
C THR A 28 15.93 6.75 -7.86
N LEU A 29 14.63 6.86 -8.07
CA LEU A 29 14.13 7.30 -9.37
C LEU A 29 14.35 8.80 -9.48
N ILE A 30 14.99 9.19 -10.58
CA ILE A 30 15.09 10.60 -10.96
C ILE A 30 13.92 10.88 -11.88
N TYR A 31 12.93 11.61 -11.35
CA TYR A 31 11.79 12.04 -12.14
C TYR A 31 12.22 13.13 -13.12
N LYS A 32 11.35 13.45 -14.08
CA LYS A 32 11.66 14.41 -15.16
C LYS A 32 12.01 15.81 -14.64
N ASP A 33 11.59 16.17 -13.43
CA ASP A 33 11.96 17.43 -12.77
C ASP A 33 13.34 17.39 -12.09
N GLY A 34 13.99 16.23 -12.08
CA GLY A 34 15.28 16.01 -11.44
C GLY A 34 15.19 15.64 -9.96
N ALA A 35 13.99 15.61 -9.37
CA ALA A 35 13.84 15.23 -7.97
C ALA A 35 14.08 13.74 -7.76
N PRO A 36 15.03 13.36 -6.87
CA PRO A 36 15.16 11.98 -6.42
C PRO A 36 13.95 11.59 -5.58
N ARG A 37 13.23 10.53 -5.96
CA ARG A 37 12.19 9.90 -5.12
C ARG A 37 12.53 8.46 -4.83
N LYS A 38 12.33 8.08 -3.56
CA LYS A 38 12.39 6.68 -3.13
C LYS A 38 11.05 6.04 -3.41
N ILE A 39 11.05 4.87 -4.07
CA ILE A 39 9.84 4.07 -4.20
C ILE A 39 9.76 3.13 -3.02
N ARG A 40 8.68 3.25 -2.27
CA ARG A 40 8.27 2.27 -1.25
C ARG A 40 7.37 1.23 -1.91
N TYR A 41 7.42 -0.01 -1.43
CA TYR A 41 6.53 -1.08 -1.86
C TYR A 41 6.19 -2.00 -0.70
N LEU A 42 5.01 -2.60 -0.75
CA LEU A 42 4.60 -3.69 0.14
C LEU A 42 4.78 -5.00 -0.62
N TYR A 43 5.48 -5.94 0.00
CA TYR A 43 5.68 -7.28 -0.52
C TYR A 43 4.95 -8.30 0.35
N SER A 44 4.21 -9.22 -0.27
CA SER A 44 3.58 -10.35 0.42
C SER A 44 4.40 -11.62 0.15
N PRO A 45 5.08 -12.19 1.15
CA PRO A 45 5.78 -13.46 0.98
C PRO A 45 4.83 -14.63 0.77
N GLU A 46 3.56 -14.53 1.21
CA GLU A 46 2.56 -15.57 1.04
C GLU A 46 2.05 -15.63 -0.40
N ALA A 47 1.81 -14.47 -1.02
CA ALA A 47 1.36 -14.37 -2.41
C ALA A 47 2.52 -14.32 -3.43
N ASP A 48 3.77 -14.12 -2.97
CA ASP A 48 4.95 -13.89 -3.81
C ASP A 48 4.77 -12.71 -4.79
N ASP A 49 4.01 -11.68 -4.40
CA ASP A 49 3.72 -10.49 -5.21
C ASP A 49 3.92 -9.21 -4.38
N PHE A 50 3.97 -8.07 -5.06
CA PHE A 50 4.17 -6.77 -4.44
C PHE A 50 3.27 -5.69 -5.02
N VAL A 51 3.01 -4.65 -4.22
CA VAL A 51 2.34 -3.43 -4.64
C VAL A 51 3.25 -2.22 -4.39
N SER A 52 3.35 -1.36 -5.39
CA SER A 52 4.13 -0.12 -5.29
C SER A 52 3.32 0.99 -4.63
N LEU A 53 3.97 1.74 -3.75
CA LEU A 53 3.45 2.94 -3.09
C LEU A 53 3.99 4.23 -3.73
N GLY A 54 4.60 4.14 -4.91
CA GLY A 54 5.55 5.11 -5.48
C GLY A 54 5.29 6.60 -5.24
N ASP A 55 4.08 7.08 -5.47
CA ASP A 55 3.72 8.51 -5.33
C ASP A 55 2.67 8.75 -4.22
N LEU A 56 2.46 7.76 -3.35
CA LEU A 56 1.50 7.84 -2.25
C LEU A 56 2.20 8.23 -0.95
N ASP A 57 1.76 9.32 -0.35
CA ASP A 57 2.13 9.68 1.01
C ASP A 57 1.24 8.95 2.02
N ASP A 58 1.71 8.79 3.26
CA ASP A 58 0.96 8.08 4.31
C ASP A 58 -0.39 8.75 4.63
N GLY A 59 -0.52 10.05 4.34
CA GLY A 59 -1.75 10.83 4.47
C GLY A 59 -2.71 10.73 3.28
N ASP A 60 -2.27 10.20 2.13
CA ASP A 60 -3.13 10.03 0.96
C ASP A 60 -4.24 9.03 1.24
N ARG A 61 -5.38 9.24 0.55
CA ARG A 61 -6.53 8.34 0.62
C ARG A 61 -6.65 7.59 -0.68
N LEU A 62 -6.72 6.27 -0.58
CA LEU A 62 -6.96 5.43 -1.74
C LEU A 62 -8.46 5.19 -1.94
N PRO A 63 -8.92 5.15 -3.20
CA PRO A 63 -10.27 4.71 -3.48
C PRO A 63 -10.41 3.23 -3.10
N PRO A 64 -11.62 2.77 -2.71
CA PRO A 64 -11.85 1.38 -2.32
C PRO A 64 -11.39 0.37 -3.38
N SER A 65 -11.53 0.69 -4.66
CA SER A 65 -11.09 -0.17 -5.77
C SER A 65 -9.58 -0.43 -5.79
N GLU A 66 -8.77 0.55 -5.39
CA GLU A 66 -7.31 0.40 -5.28
C GLU A 66 -6.97 -0.48 -4.09
N VAL A 67 -7.65 -0.29 -2.96
CA VAL A 67 -7.47 -1.15 -1.78
C VAL A 67 -7.81 -2.61 -2.12
N GLU A 68 -8.92 -2.85 -2.81
CA GLU A 68 -9.32 -4.20 -3.26
C GLU A 68 -8.35 -4.81 -4.29
N SER A 69 -7.65 -3.97 -5.04
CA SER A 69 -6.56 -4.41 -5.92
C SER A 69 -5.37 -4.88 -5.10
N TRP A 70 -4.99 -4.12 -4.06
CA TRP A 70 -3.89 -4.47 -3.17
C TRP A 70 -4.18 -5.74 -2.37
N GLU A 71 -5.39 -5.86 -1.82
CA GLU A 71 -5.86 -7.06 -1.13
C GLU A 71 -5.69 -8.31 -2.00
N ARG A 72 -6.14 -8.24 -3.26
CA ARG A 72 -6.04 -9.35 -4.23
C ARG A 72 -4.60 -9.71 -4.59
N ARG A 73 -3.73 -8.71 -4.78
CA ARG A 73 -2.33 -8.95 -5.14
C ARG A 73 -1.51 -9.48 -3.98
N LEU A 74 -1.71 -8.93 -2.79
CA LEU A 74 -1.00 -9.33 -1.59
C LEU A 74 -1.58 -10.60 -0.96
N GLY A 75 -2.71 -11.10 -1.45
CA GLY A 75 -3.40 -12.27 -0.89
C GLY A 75 -4.01 -12.01 0.50
N ILE A 76 -4.13 -10.74 0.90
CA ILE A 76 -4.58 -10.33 2.23
C ILE A 76 -5.96 -9.70 2.12
N GLN A 77 -6.88 -10.13 2.97
CA GLN A 77 -8.16 -9.48 3.14
C GLN A 77 -8.12 -8.61 4.39
N ILE A 78 -8.16 -7.29 4.22
CA ILE A 78 -8.25 -6.37 5.34
C ILE A 78 -9.67 -6.46 5.89
N PRO A 79 -9.83 -6.61 7.21
CA PRO A 79 -11.15 -6.54 7.82
C PRO A 79 -11.74 -5.16 7.54
N LYS A 80 -12.71 -5.11 6.63
CA LYS A 80 -13.56 -3.95 6.39
C LYS A 80 -14.42 -3.81 7.63
N GLY A 81 -13.93 -3.04 8.60
CA GLY A 81 -14.58 -2.89 9.90
C GLY A 81 -16.07 -2.66 9.72
N ALA A 82 -16.87 -3.60 10.22
CA ALA A 82 -18.20 -3.28 10.66
C ALA A 82 -18.04 -2.21 11.74
N ASP A 83 -18.61 -1.05 11.45
CA ASP A 83 -18.87 0.07 12.35
C ASP A 83 -19.03 -0.41 13.81
N ASN A 84 -18.20 0.13 14.71
CA ASN A 84 -18.54 0.23 16.13
C ASN A 84 -18.76 1.71 16.43
#